data_AF-A0A955BZ36-F1
#
_entry.id   AF-A0A955BZ36-F1
#
_cell.length_a   1.000
_cell.length_b   1.000
_cell.length_c   1.000
_cell.angle_alpha   90.00
_cell.angle_beta   90.00
_cell.angle_gamma   90.00
#
_symmetry.space_group_name_H-M   'P 1'
#
loop_
_entity.id
_entity.type
_entity.pdbx_description
1 polymer ?
#
loop_
_entity_poly.entity_id
_entity_poly.type
_entity_poly.pdbx_seq_one_letter_code
_entity_poly.pdbx_strand_id
1 'polypeptide(L)'
;MKSVSGKSNGWIMAMALSVSAALAMPAAAVDVDVVITVDNAYGFGFGSSSGMTTTSYYGGLRNISAAEITNGFPVLYTAGDANPGNGYTNPGVGPEAYDLNSLPASDYLYLVAWSDDTSLQGALGSFTVGSTTVGTVPGVGWEVFATGRDRDSTIASDTLTNSPTDIALINSQIAIANANAGGAGTSIGWVNESGLLPDGSAGSGELAFGDDNTGGAGGTHPFGAIAGIDSAARWMWYNEDPGSIANPFSAGPEGPDGHNEFLIFRLPVSHVPEPSSIALLLVGAAGLLRRRG
;
A
#
# COMPACT_ATOMS: atom_id res chain seq x y z
N MET A 1 9.92 80.99 -34.29
CA MET A 1 8.88 80.80 -33.26
C MET A 1 8.24 79.43 -33.47
N LYS A 2 8.15 78.63 -32.38
CA LYS A 2 7.09 77.65 -32.00
C LYS A 2 6.33 76.90 -33.12
N SER A 3 5.95 75.62 -33.06
CA SER A 3 5.95 74.56 -32.05
C SER A 3 5.13 73.40 -32.64
N VAL A 4 5.73 72.20 -32.72
CA VAL A 4 5.23 70.86 -32.29
C VAL A 4 3.79 70.39 -32.59
N SER A 5 3.68 69.17 -33.15
CA SER A 5 2.86 68.02 -32.69
C SER A 5 2.58 67.10 -33.89
N GLY A 6 2.76 65.78 -33.90
CA GLY A 6 3.23 64.79 -32.94
C GLY A 6 3.29 63.45 -33.70
N LYS A 7 4.34 62.65 -33.50
CA LYS A 7 4.42 61.29 -34.05
C LYS A 7 4.44 60.30 -32.89
N SER A 8 3.49 59.38 -32.94
CA SER A 8 3.24 58.31 -31.96
C SER A 8 4.38 57.28 -31.96
N ASN A 9 4.88 56.98 -30.76
CA ASN A 9 5.83 55.91 -30.48
C ASN A 9 5.11 54.55 -30.45
N GLY A 10 5.41 53.67 -31.40
CA GLY A 10 5.09 52.25 -31.31
C GLY A 10 6.30 51.48 -30.81
N TRP A 11 6.34 51.15 -29.51
CA TRP A 11 7.31 50.21 -28.95
C TRP A 11 6.78 48.79 -29.11
N ILE A 12 7.42 47.99 -29.98
CA ILE A 12 7.22 46.54 -30.02
C ILE A 12 8.17 45.95 -28.97
N MET A 13 7.61 45.57 -27.81
CA MET A 13 8.30 44.68 -26.87
C MET A 13 8.20 43.25 -27.41
N ALA A 14 9.32 42.70 -27.88
CA ALA A 14 9.46 41.28 -28.12
C ALA A 14 9.66 40.57 -26.76
N MET A 15 8.62 39.92 -26.26
CA MET A 15 8.70 39.00 -25.12
C MET A 15 9.29 37.68 -25.63
N ALA A 16 10.54 37.40 -25.26
CA ALA A 16 11.13 36.08 -25.47
C ALA A 16 10.51 35.09 -24.48
N LEU A 17 9.61 34.24 -24.97
CA LEU A 17 9.05 33.13 -24.22
C LEU A 17 10.10 32.00 -24.19
N SER A 18 10.90 31.93 -23.13
CA SER A 18 11.78 30.78 -22.88
C SER A 18 10.92 29.61 -22.38
N VAL A 19 10.57 28.70 -23.28
CA VAL A 19 9.97 27.40 -22.93
C VAL A 19 11.09 26.53 -22.36
N SER A 20 11.19 26.46 -21.04
CA SER A 20 12.00 25.46 -20.36
C SER A 20 11.27 24.13 -20.42
N ALA A 21 11.61 23.29 -21.41
CA ALA A 21 11.22 21.89 -21.39
C ALA A 21 11.97 21.19 -20.25
N ALA A 22 11.31 20.99 -19.12
CA ALA A 22 11.80 20.08 -18.09
C ALA A 22 11.72 18.66 -18.68
N LEU A 23 12.88 18.08 -19.00
CA LEU A 23 12.98 16.67 -19.32
C LEU A 23 12.62 15.90 -18.04
N ALA A 24 11.46 15.26 -18.02
CA ALA A 24 11.13 14.28 -17.00
C ALA A 24 12.10 13.11 -17.16
N MET A 25 13.10 13.03 -16.28
CA MET A 25 13.93 11.84 -16.16
C MET A 25 13.03 10.68 -15.74
N PRO A 26 13.22 9.46 -16.29
CA PRO A 26 12.56 8.29 -15.74
C PRO A 26 12.94 8.19 -14.26
N ALA A 27 11.95 8.02 -13.40
CA ALA A 27 12.20 7.76 -11.99
C ALA A 27 13.12 6.53 -11.89
N ALA A 28 14.20 6.68 -11.13
CA ALA A 28 15.22 5.65 -10.99
C ALA A 28 14.60 4.40 -10.36
N ALA A 29 15.12 3.23 -10.74
CA ALA A 29 14.74 2.00 -10.06
C ALA A 29 15.15 2.07 -8.59
N VAL A 30 14.28 1.63 -7.68
CA VAL A 30 14.49 1.73 -6.23
C VAL A 30 14.51 0.34 -5.62
N ASP A 31 15.42 0.13 -4.67
CA ASP A 31 15.47 -1.10 -3.87
C ASP A 31 14.46 -1.01 -2.73
N VAL A 32 13.75 -2.11 -2.47
CA VAL A 32 12.69 -2.17 -1.48
C VAL A 32 12.89 -3.36 -0.55
N ASP A 33 13.04 -3.06 0.75
CA ASP A 33 13.02 -4.06 1.80
C ASP A 33 11.63 -4.10 2.44
N VAL A 34 11.03 -5.28 2.53
CA VAL A 34 9.74 -5.47 3.19
C VAL A 34 9.90 -6.46 4.32
N VAL A 35 9.32 -6.16 5.48
CA VAL A 35 9.03 -7.16 6.51
C VAL A 35 7.55 -7.06 6.83
N ILE A 36 6.81 -8.12 6.58
CA ILE A 36 5.35 -8.13 6.67
C ILE A 36 4.88 -9.45 7.26
N THR A 37 3.71 -9.42 7.88
CA THR A 37 2.94 -10.61 8.19
C THR A 37 1.46 -10.30 8.16
N VAL A 38 0.66 -11.34 7.90
CA VAL A 38 -0.79 -11.26 7.90
C VAL A 38 -1.33 -12.53 8.54
N ASP A 39 -2.26 -12.36 9.46
CA ASP A 39 -3.15 -13.41 9.94
C ASP A 39 -4.37 -13.35 9.01
N ASN A 40 -4.48 -14.14 7.93
CA ASN A 40 -3.79 -15.37 7.58
C ASN A 40 -3.07 -15.35 6.22
N ALA A 41 -3.74 -14.90 5.16
CA ALA A 41 -3.21 -15.02 3.82
C ALA A 41 -3.07 -13.67 3.13
N TYR A 42 -2.03 -13.54 2.32
CA TYR A 42 -1.75 -12.27 1.66
C TYR A 42 -0.88 -12.38 0.41
N GLY A 43 -0.83 -11.25 -0.28
CA GLY A 43 0.20 -10.89 -1.24
C GLY A 43 0.29 -9.38 -1.34
N PHE A 44 1.42 -8.84 -1.76
CA PHE A 44 1.59 -7.40 -1.93
C PHE A 44 2.27 -7.10 -3.25
N GLY A 45 2.35 -5.84 -3.61
CA GLY A 45 3.11 -5.45 -4.78
C GLY A 45 3.08 -3.96 -5.03
N PHE A 46 3.81 -3.57 -6.07
CA PHE A 46 3.94 -2.19 -6.46
C PHE A 46 3.36 -2.02 -7.87
N GLY A 47 2.63 -0.92 -8.07
CA GLY A 47 1.93 -0.72 -9.33
C GLY A 47 1.47 0.71 -9.55
N SER A 48 0.80 0.90 -10.69
CA SER A 48 0.15 2.16 -11.01
C SER A 48 -1.18 2.29 -10.27
N SER A 49 -1.85 3.43 -10.42
CA SER A 49 -3.26 3.57 -9.99
C SER A 49 -4.21 2.51 -10.61
N SER A 50 -3.84 1.90 -11.74
CA SER A 50 -4.64 0.86 -12.41
C SER A 50 -4.36 -0.56 -11.90
N GLY A 51 -3.40 -0.71 -10.99
CA GLY A 51 -3.02 -1.98 -10.38
C GLY A 51 -1.61 -2.46 -10.73
N MET A 52 -1.40 -3.76 -10.59
CA MET A 52 -0.10 -4.44 -10.62
C MET A 52 0.07 -5.35 -11.85
N THR A 53 1.27 -5.87 -12.06
CA THR A 53 1.56 -6.87 -13.09
C THR A 53 1.98 -8.20 -12.46
N THR A 54 2.09 -9.26 -13.26
CA THR A 54 2.58 -10.57 -12.82
C THR A 54 4.03 -10.55 -12.32
N THR A 55 4.78 -9.48 -12.62
CA THR A 55 6.18 -9.30 -12.18
C THR A 55 6.32 -8.33 -11.01
N SER A 56 5.24 -7.63 -10.62
CA SER A 56 5.26 -6.65 -9.55
C SER A 56 4.36 -7.02 -8.36
N TYR A 57 3.77 -8.21 -8.40
CA TYR A 57 3.03 -8.84 -7.30
C TYR A 57 3.84 -9.99 -6.71
N TYR A 58 3.97 -9.96 -5.40
CA TYR A 58 4.71 -10.89 -4.54
C TYR A 58 3.72 -11.43 -3.53
N GLY A 59 3.30 -12.68 -3.66
CA GLY A 59 2.23 -13.16 -2.81
C GLY A 59 1.83 -14.59 -3.02
N GLY A 60 0.65 -14.89 -2.48
CA GLY A 60 0.12 -16.23 -2.39
C GLY A 60 0.62 -16.95 -1.15
N LEU A 61 0.88 -16.21 -0.07
CA LEU A 61 1.22 -16.77 1.22
C LEU A 61 -0.02 -17.05 2.04
N ARG A 62 0.04 -18.12 2.81
CA ARG A 62 -1.00 -18.55 3.75
C ARG A 62 -0.34 -18.99 5.03
N ASN A 63 -0.54 -18.22 6.08
CA ASN A 63 -0.32 -18.62 7.45
C ASN A 63 -1.58 -19.38 7.89
N ILE A 64 -1.41 -20.63 8.30
CA ILE A 64 -2.49 -21.54 8.73
C ILE A 64 -2.59 -21.56 10.27
N SER A 65 -1.61 -20.96 10.95
CA SER A 65 -1.52 -20.87 12.39
C SER A 65 -0.81 -19.60 12.83
N ALA A 66 -1.23 -19.04 13.96
CA ALA A 66 -0.57 -17.89 14.59
C ALA A 66 0.94 -18.13 14.86
N ALA A 67 1.36 -19.39 15.03
CA ALA A 67 2.77 -19.72 15.25
C ALA A 67 3.66 -19.39 14.03
N GLU A 68 3.12 -19.42 12.82
CA GLU A 68 3.84 -19.08 11.59
C GLU A 68 4.16 -17.59 11.53
N ILE A 69 3.40 -16.74 12.22
CA ILE A 69 3.63 -15.29 12.25
C ILE A 69 4.38 -14.82 13.51
N THR A 70 4.29 -15.53 14.65
CA THR A 70 4.85 -15.05 15.94
C THR A 70 6.16 -15.67 16.41
N ASN A 71 6.55 -16.87 15.94
CA ASN A 71 7.54 -17.70 16.66
C ASN A 71 9.00 -17.61 16.16
N GLY A 72 9.39 -16.52 15.49
CA GLY A 72 10.79 -16.34 15.13
C GLY A 72 11.12 -15.05 14.39
N PHE A 73 12.33 -15.01 13.85
CA PHE A 73 12.87 -13.87 13.11
C PHE A 73 12.34 -13.84 11.67
N PRO A 74 12.40 -12.67 11.00
CA PRO A 74 12.01 -12.57 9.60
C PRO A 74 12.70 -13.60 8.71
N VAL A 75 11.93 -14.23 7.83
CA VAL A 75 12.42 -15.24 6.88
C VAL A 75 12.48 -14.62 5.48
N LEU A 76 13.67 -14.59 4.88
CA LEU A 76 13.85 -14.03 3.55
C LEU A 76 13.17 -14.89 2.48
N TYR A 77 12.24 -14.28 1.76
CA TYR A 77 11.54 -14.82 0.62
C TYR A 77 12.11 -14.29 -0.69
N THR A 78 12.51 -15.21 -1.57
CA THR A 78 13.01 -14.85 -2.90
C THR A 78 11.87 -14.94 -3.91
N ALA A 79 11.55 -13.81 -4.54
CA ALA A 79 10.58 -13.75 -5.63
C ALA A 79 11.06 -14.59 -6.83
N GLY A 80 10.34 -15.65 -7.19
CA GLY A 80 10.70 -16.53 -8.31
C GLY A 80 10.67 -18.02 -7.98
N ASP A 81 10.73 -18.40 -6.71
CA ASP A 81 10.45 -19.77 -6.26
C ASP A 81 8.94 -20.07 -6.22
N ALA A 82 8.14 -19.27 -6.94
CA ALA A 82 6.69 -19.36 -7.02
C ALA A 82 6.34 -20.71 -7.60
N ASN A 83 5.98 -21.66 -6.74
CA ASN A 83 5.48 -22.94 -7.16
C ASN A 83 4.15 -22.67 -7.89
N PRO A 84 4.08 -22.85 -9.21
CA PRO A 84 2.87 -22.52 -9.95
C PRO A 84 1.70 -23.38 -9.43
N GLY A 85 0.69 -22.73 -8.83
CA GLY A 85 -0.65 -23.32 -8.68
C GLY A 85 -1.12 -23.77 -7.29
N ASN A 86 -0.31 -23.70 -6.21
CA ASN A 86 -0.74 -24.22 -4.89
C ASN A 86 -0.67 -23.23 -3.71
N GLY A 87 -0.26 -21.99 -3.94
CA GLY A 87 0.08 -21.09 -2.84
C GLY A 87 1.27 -21.58 -2.01
N TYR A 88 1.80 -20.68 -1.20
CA TYR A 88 2.83 -20.97 -0.22
C TYR A 88 2.21 -21.09 1.15
N THR A 89 2.55 -22.16 1.85
CA THR A 89 2.52 -22.15 3.33
C THR A 89 3.85 -21.53 3.78
N ASN A 90 3.84 -20.67 4.80
CA ASN A 90 5.07 -20.11 5.34
C ASN A 90 5.97 -21.27 5.82
N PRO A 91 7.16 -21.51 5.21
CA PRO A 91 8.04 -22.61 5.58
C PRO A 91 8.81 -22.31 6.87
N GLY A 92 8.61 -21.13 7.46
CA GLY A 92 9.29 -20.65 8.64
C GLY A 92 8.36 -20.36 9.82
N VAL A 93 8.99 -19.86 10.89
CA VAL A 93 8.33 -19.36 12.10
C VAL A 93 8.71 -17.89 12.23
N GLY A 94 7.79 -16.97 11.93
CA GLY A 94 8.04 -15.52 11.93
C GLY A 94 7.59 -14.83 10.64
N PRO A 95 7.63 -13.48 10.63
CA PRO A 95 7.18 -12.67 9.50
C PRO A 95 8.04 -12.91 8.25
N GLU A 96 7.50 -12.57 7.09
CA GLU A 96 8.21 -12.73 5.83
C GLU A 96 8.98 -11.46 5.48
N ALA A 97 10.24 -11.64 5.08
CA ALA A 97 11.12 -10.57 4.60
C ALA A 97 11.32 -10.67 3.08
N TYR A 98 11.35 -9.54 2.39
CA TYR A 98 11.63 -9.45 0.95
C TYR A 98 12.70 -8.40 0.70
N ASP A 99 13.66 -8.74 -0.17
CA ASP A 99 14.68 -7.84 -0.71
C ASP A 99 14.42 -7.71 -2.22
N LEU A 100 13.73 -6.64 -2.60
CA LEU A 100 13.25 -6.39 -3.95
C LEU A 100 14.11 -5.31 -4.60
N ASN A 101 15.01 -5.74 -5.47
CA ASN A 101 15.94 -4.84 -6.12
C ASN A 101 15.37 -4.25 -7.41
N SER A 102 15.69 -2.98 -7.67
CA SER A 102 15.39 -2.32 -8.95
C SER A 102 13.91 -2.31 -9.35
N LEU A 103 13.00 -2.03 -8.41
CA LEU A 103 11.57 -1.88 -8.74
C LEU A 103 11.33 -0.65 -9.62
N PRO A 104 10.44 -0.74 -10.62
CA PRO A 104 10.07 0.41 -11.43
C PRO A 104 9.29 1.43 -10.58
N ALA A 105 9.33 2.68 -11.03
CA ALA A 105 8.49 3.73 -10.48
C ALA A 105 7.03 3.28 -10.43
N SER A 106 6.43 3.42 -9.26
CA SER A 106 5.09 2.94 -8.95
C SER A 106 4.32 4.05 -8.25
N ASP A 107 3.02 4.12 -8.50
CA ASP A 107 2.15 5.11 -7.86
C ASP A 107 1.70 4.62 -6.48
N TYR A 108 1.52 3.30 -6.32
CA TYR A 108 0.98 2.68 -5.12
C TYR A 108 1.75 1.42 -4.72
N LEU A 109 1.90 1.25 -3.40
CA LEU A 109 2.02 -0.04 -2.75
C LEU A 109 0.60 -0.60 -2.57
N TYR A 110 0.39 -1.85 -2.97
CA TYR A 110 -0.84 -2.60 -2.72
C TYR A 110 -0.54 -3.77 -1.80
N LEU A 111 -1.44 -4.04 -0.86
CA LEU A 111 -1.46 -5.25 -0.06
C LEU A 111 -2.84 -5.90 -0.23
N VAL A 112 -2.85 -7.17 -0.60
CA VAL A 112 -4.03 -8.01 -0.72
C VAL A 112 -4.02 -8.97 0.45
N ALA A 113 -5.13 -9.08 1.18
CA ALA A 113 -5.24 -9.97 2.34
C ALA A 113 -6.62 -10.61 2.44
N TRP A 114 -6.67 -11.78 3.08
CA TRP A 114 -7.90 -12.48 3.46
C TRP A 114 -7.65 -13.40 4.67
N SER A 115 -8.70 -13.69 5.44
CA SER A 115 -8.60 -14.48 6.68
C SER A 115 -9.09 -15.93 6.49
N ASP A 116 -9.25 -16.67 7.60
CA ASP A 116 -9.93 -17.98 7.66
C ASP A 116 -11.31 -17.91 8.31
N ASP A 117 -11.79 -16.71 8.69
CA ASP A 117 -13.03 -16.47 9.42
C ASP A 117 -13.16 -17.17 10.79
N THR A 118 -12.07 -17.64 11.39
CA THR A 118 -12.17 -18.52 12.57
C THR A 118 -11.66 -17.95 13.89
N SER A 119 -10.66 -17.06 13.88
CA SER A 119 -10.05 -16.60 15.13
C SER A 119 -9.66 -15.13 15.12
N LEU A 120 -8.61 -14.79 14.39
CA LEU A 120 -8.00 -13.47 14.37
C LEU A 120 -7.62 -13.13 12.95
N GLN A 121 -7.53 -11.84 12.68
CA GLN A 121 -7.18 -11.35 11.37
C GLN A 121 -6.52 -10.00 11.46
N GLY A 122 -5.64 -9.71 10.50
CA GLY A 122 -4.98 -8.42 10.43
C GLY A 122 -3.71 -8.46 9.61
N ALA A 123 -3.33 -7.30 9.08
CA ALA A 123 -2.06 -7.09 8.42
C ALA A 123 -1.14 -6.19 9.25
N LEU A 124 0.15 -6.53 9.30
CA LEU A 124 1.17 -5.77 9.99
C LEU A 124 2.45 -5.77 9.14
N GLY A 125 3.07 -4.61 8.94
CA GLY A 125 4.28 -4.57 8.13
C GLY A 125 5.08 -3.28 8.19
N SER A 126 6.29 -3.36 7.64
CA SER A 126 7.24 -2.28 7.42
C SER A 126 7.82 -2.41 6.01
N PHE A 127 7.76 -1.32 5.27
CA PHE A 127 8.15 -1.23 3.87
C PHE A 127 9.19 -0.12 3.73
N THR A 128 10.42 -0.49 3.39
CA THR A 128 11.51 0.44 3.18
C THR A 128 11.72 0.62 1.69
N VAL A 129 11.46 1.82 1.18
CA VAL A 129 11.69 2.18 -0.23
C VAL A 129 12.91 3.10 -0.27
N GLY A 130 14.01 2.60 -0.84
CA GLY A 130 15.30 3.26 -0.80
C GLY A 130 15.83 3.35 0.64
N SER A 131 15.84 4.55 1.23
CA SER A 131 16.28 4.76 2.62
C SER A 131 15.13 5.12 3.56
N THR A 132 13.88 5.00 3.10
CA THR A 132 12.73 5.45 3.88
C THR A 132 11.80 4.31 4.18
N THR A 133 11.52 4.13 5.47
CA THR A 133 10.58 3.12 5.96
C THR A 133 9.22 3.74 6.24
N VAL A 134 8.17 3.08 5.77
CA VAL A 134 6.78 3.31 6.18
C VAL A 134 6.23 2.02 6.79
N GLY A 135 5.46 2.14 7.87
CA GLY A 135 4.76 1.01 8.48
C GLY A 135 3.28 0.97 8.10
N THR A 136 2.59 -0.07 8.54
CA THR A 136 1.13 -0.06 8.68
C THR A 136 0.75 0.86 9.84
N VAL A 137 0.81 2.19 9.62
CA VAL A 137 0.58 3.20 10.66
C VAL A 137 -0.58 4.12 10.28
N PRO A 138 -1.32 4.67 11.26
CA PRO A 138 -2.40 5.61 10.98
C PRO A 138 -1.85 6.96 10.50
N GLY A 139 -2.66 7.70 9.75
CA GLY A 139 -2.39 9.08 9.34
C GLY A 139 -1.40 9.28 8.19
N VAL A 140 -0.90 8.20 7.58
CA VAL A 140 0.00 8.26 6.40
C VAL A 140 -0.75 8.05 5.07
N GLY A 141 -2.07 7.88 5.12
CA GLY A 141 -2.92 7.76 3.94
C GLY A 141 -3.05 6.34 3.41
N TRP A 142 -3.02 5.34 4.31
CA TRP A 142 -3.53 4.01 3.98
C TRP A 142 -5.03 4.08 3.68
N GLU A 143 -5.45 3.31 2.69
CA GLU A 143 -6.85 3.12 2.32
C GLU A 143 -7.10 1.62 2.11
N VAL A 144 -8.34 1.16 2.30
CA VAL A 144 -8.75 -0.22 2.04
C VAL A 144 -9.97 -0.26 1.13
N PHE A 145 -10.03 -1.27 0.28
CA PHE A 145 -11.22 -1.67 -0.45
C PHE A 145 -11.60 -3.10 -0.05
N ALA A 146 -12.72 -3.24 0.64
CA ALA A 146 -13.40 -4.51 0.82
C ALA A 146 -14.17 -4.86 -0.45
N THR A 147 -13.84 -6.00 -1.07
CA THR A 147 -14.30 -6.34 -2.42
C THR A 147 -15.69 -6.98 -2.47
N GLY A 148 -16.27 -7.33 -1.33
CA GLY A 148 -17.54 -8.06 -1.28
C GLY A 148 -17.41 -9.51 -1.73
N ARG A 149 -16.21 -10.09 -1.67
CA ARG A 149 -15.92 -11.46 -2.06
C ARG A 149 -15.26 -12.19 -0.90
N ASP A 150 -15.80 -13.35 -0.58
CA ASP A 150 -15.20 -14.26 0.37
C ASP A 150 -14.02 -15.04 -0.25
N ARG A 151 -12.98 -15.25 0.55
CA ARG A 151 -11.80 -16.08 0.28
C ARG A 151 -11.33 -16.68 1.59
N ASP A 152 -11.05 -17.97 1.58
CA ASP A 152 -10.63 -18.70 2.78
C ASP A 152 -9.14 -19.09 2.69
N SER A 153 -8.33 -18.61 3.65
CA SER A 153 -6.89 -18.94 3.72
C SER A 153 -6.62 -20.42 3.96
N THR A 154 -7.56 -21.19 4.51
CA THR A 154 -7.41 -22.63 4.69
C THR A 154 -7.52 -23.39 3.35
N ILE A 155 -8.10 -22.77 2.32
CA ILE A 155 -8.34 -23.38 1.01
C ILE A 155 -7.22 -23.01 0.02
N ALA A 156 -6.47 -24.02 -0.43
CA ALA A 156 -5.34 -23.78 -1.34
C ALA A 156 -5.74 -23.16 -2.68
N SER A 157 -6.91 -23.54 -3.23
CA SER A 157 -7.44 -22.97 -4.48
C SER A 157 -7.86 -21.50 -4.37
N ASP A 158 -8.02 -20.98 -3.15
CA ASP A 158 -8.39 -19.59 -2.89
C ASP A 158 -7.16 -18.69 -2.77
N THR A 159 -5.97 -19.25 -2.95
CA THR A 159 -4.73 -18.47 -2.91
C THR A 159 -4.57 -17.60 -4.14
N LEU A 160 -4.43 -16.29 -3.95
CA LEU A 160 -4.08 -15.35 -5.02
C LEU A 160 -2.57 -15.34 -5.28
N THR A 161 -2.17 -15.86 -6.43
CA THR A 161 -0.75 -15.93 -6.87
C THR A 161 -0.41 -14.81 -7.86
N ASN A 162 0.81 -14.80 -8.41
CA ASN A 162 1.18 -13.92 -9.51
C ASN A 162 0.73 -14.41 -10.89
N SER A 163 -0.19 -15.38 -10.95
CA SER A 163 -0.75 -15.86 -12.21
C SER A 163 -1.48 -14.73 -12.96
N PRO A 164 -1.51 -14.74 -14.31
CA PRO A 164 -2.24 -13.72 -15.07
C PRO A 164 -3.73 -13.60 -14.69
N THR A 165 -4.35 -14.72 -14.31
CA THR A 165 -5.77 -14.75 -13.90
C THR A 165 -5.99 -14.04 -12.57
N ASP A 166 -5.13 -14.32 -11.59
CA ASP A 166 -5.25 -13.71 -10.26
C ASP A 166 -4.94 -12.21 -10.31
N ILE A 167 -3.93 -11.81 -11.07
CA ILE A 167 -3.61 -10.40 -11.30
C ILE A 167 -4.76 -9.68 -12.03
N ALA A 168 -5.38 -10.31 -13.02
CA ALA A 168 -6.56 -9.74 -13.68
C ALA A 168 -7.74 -9.58 -12.69
N LEU A 169 -7.93 -10.53 -11.79
CA LEU A 169 -8.95 -10.42 -10.74
C LEU A 169 -8.64 -9.26 -9.79
N ILE A 170 -7.43 -9.18 -9.24
CA ILE A 170 -7.02 -8.09 -8.33
C ILE A 170 -7.20 -6.73 -9.01
N ASN A 171 -6.69 -6.57 -10.24
CA ASN A 171 -6.81 -5.31 -10.98
C ASN A 171 -8.26 -4.95 -11.32
N SER A 172 -9.14 -5.95 -11.52
CA SER A 172 -10.57 -5.68 -11.70
C SER A 172 -11.20 -5.09 -10.44
N GLN A 173 -10.78 -5.52 -9.25
CA GLN A 173 -11.26 -4.98 -7.98
C GLN A 173 -10.70 -3.57 -7.73
N ILE A 174 -9.43 -3.34 -8.05
CA ILE A 174 -8.82 -1.99 -8.04
C ILE A 174 -9.60 -1.03 -8.94
N ALA A 175 -10.00 -1.47 -10.14
CA ALA A 175 -10.79 -0.65 -11.06
C ALA A 175 -12.19 -0.31 -10.50
N ILE A 176 -12.86 -1.25 -9.83
CA ILE A 176 -14.15 -1.01 -9.16
C ILE A 176 -13.97 0.04 -8.06
N ALA A 177 -12.94 -0.12 -7.23
CA ALA A 177 -12.65 0.77 -6.12
C ALA A 177 -12.33 2.20 -6.59
N ASN A 178 -11.54 2.33 -7.66
CA ASN A 178 -11.22 3.63 -8.28
C ASN A 178 -12.46 4.33 -8.87
N ALA A 179 -13.47 3.57 -9.28
CA ALA A 179 -14.70 4.10 -9.83
C ALA A 179 -15.78 4.39 -8.78
N ASN A 180 -15.51 4.12 -7.49
CA ASN A 180 -16.52 4.12 -6.42
C ASN A 180 -17.77 3.33 -6.82
N ALA A 181 -17.57 2.18 -7.49
CA ALA A 181 -18.62 1.40 -8.15
C ALA A 181 -18.95 0.09 -7.44
N GLY A 182 -18.45 -0.10 -6.21
CA GLY A 182 -18.73 -1.27 -5.40
C GLY A 182 -20.22 -1.39 -5.05
N GLY A 183 -20.74 -2.62 -5.08
CA GLY A 183 -22.13 -2.93 -4.74
C GLY A 183 -22.33 -3.23 -3.25
N ALA A 184 -23.46 -3.85 -2.91
CA ALA A 184 -23.72 -4.37 -1.57
C ALA A 184 -22.62 -5.36 -1.14
N GLY A 185 -22.21 -5.31 0.12
CA GLY A 185 -21.11 -6.12 0.68
C GLY A 185 -19.71 -5.57 0.42
N THR A 186 -19.58 -4.51 -0.39
CA THR A 186 -18.30 -3.82 -0.61
C THR A 186 -18.21 -2.55 0.23
N SER A 187 -17.00 -2.01 0.33
CA SER A 187 -16.74 -0.66 0.87
C SER A 187 -17.13 0.50 -0.07
N ILE A 188 -17.78 0.21 -1.22
CA ILE A 188 -18.09 1.12 -2.36
C ILE A 188 -16.84 1.54 -3.14
N GLY A 189 -15.80 1.99 -2.45
CA GLY A 189 -14.53 2.42 -3.01
C GLY A 189 -13.44 2.39 -1.94
N TRP A 190 -12.34 3.09 -2.18
CA TRP A 190 -11.23 3.17 -1.23
C TRP A 190 -11.64 3.94 0.02
N VAL A 191 -11.86 3.26 1.15
CA VAL A 191 -12.18 3.92 2.43
C VAL A 191 -10.93 4.12 3.26
N ASN A 192 -10.82 5.30 3.86
CA ASN A 192 -9.76 5.63 4.81
C ASN A 192 -10.19 5.36 6.27
N GLU A 193 -9.36 5.81 7.21
CA GLU A 193 -9.56 5.70 8.68
C GLU A 193 -10.80 6.43 9.21
N SER A 194 -11.44 7.26 8.39
CA SER A 194 -12.66 7.98 8.74
C SER A 194 -13.87 7.48 7.93
N GLY A 195 -13.72 6.37 7.22
CA GLY A 195 -14.76 5.82 6.34
C GLY A 195 -15.09 6.69 5.13
N LEU A 196 -14.18 7.60 4.73
CA LEU A 196 -14.38 8.49 3.59
C LEU A 196 -13.67 7.94 2.35
N LEU A 197 -14.34 8.11 1.21
CA LEU A 197 -13.80 7.88 -0.13
C LEU A 197 -12.84 9.01 -0.53
N PRO A 198 -12.00 8.84 -1.57
CA PRO A 198 -11.02 9.86 -1.97
C PRO A 198 -11.64 11.18 -2.43
N ASP A 199 -12.92 11.17 -2.83
CA ASP A 199 -13.70 12.35 -3.19
C ASP A 199 -14.36 13.05 -1.99
N GLY A 200 -14.15 12.52 -0.78
CA GLY A 200 -14.69 13.02 0.49
C GLY A 200 -16.12 12.58 0.79
N SER A 201 -16.76 11.77 -0.08
CA SER A 201 -18.05 11.17 0.22
C SER A 201 -17.90 9.99 1.19
N ALA A 202 -18.99 9.58 1.84
CA ALA A 202 -18.98 8.45 2.75
C ALA A 202 -18.92 7.13 1.97
N GLY A 203 -18.01 6.24 2.36
CA GLY A 203 -18.01 4.85 1.93
C GLY A 203 -18.89 3.98 2.82
N SER A 204 -18.72 2.66 2.68
CA SER A 204 -19.24 1.70 3.65
C SER A 204 -18.06 1.19 4.49
N GLY A 205 -18.22 1.18 5.82
CA GLY A 205 -17.16 0.81 6.75
C GLY A 205 -15.97 1.79 6.79
N GLU A 206 -14.88 1.38 7.42
CA GLU A 206 -13.64 2.15 7.55
C GLU A 206 -12.39 1.26 7.63
N LEU A 207 -11.22 1.85 7.35
CA LEU A 207 -9.93 1.24 7.69
C LEU A 207 -9.69 1.35 9.21
N ALA A 208 -9.56 0.23 9.89
CA ALA A 208 -9.29 0.18 11.31
C ALA A 208 -7.81 -0.10 11.62
N PHE A 209 -7.33 0.45 12.74
CA PHE A 209 -5.99 0.19 13.28
C PHE A 209 -6.06 -0.33 14.73
N GLY A 210 -5.49 -1.51 14.94
CA GLY A 210 -5.41 -2.23 16.21
C GLY A 210 -4.14 -1.90 16.99
N ASP A 211 -3.58 -2.85 17.71
CA ASP A 211 -2.41 -2.57 18.56
C ASP A 211 -1.15 -2.24 17.76
N ASP A 212 -0.24 -1.50 18.39
CA ASP A 212 1.12 -1.34 17.87
C ASP A 212 1.98 -2.60 18.11
N ASN A 213 3.12 -2.65 17.43
CA ASN A 213 4.03 -3.78 17.48
C ASN A 213 4.96 -3.76 18.71
N THR A 214 4.53 -3.19 19.84
CA THR A 214 5.31 -3.22 21.08
C THR A 214 5.08 -4.49 21.91
N GLY A 215 4.08 -5.31 21.56
CA GLY A 215 3.76 -6.55 22.25
C GLY A 215 3.08 -6.35 23.62
N GLY A 216 2.44 -5.20 23.82
CA GLY A 216 1.71 -4.90 25.05
C GLY A 216 0.56 -5.88 25.29
N ALA A 217 0.44 -6.41 26.51
CA ALA A 217 -0.69 -7.25 26.89
C ALA A 217 -1.97 -6.40 27.07
N GLY A 218 -3.07 -6.80 26.41
CA GLY A 218 -4.41 -6.20 26.59
C GLY A 218 -5.03 -5.56 25.34
N GLY A 219 -4.45 -5.80 24.17
CA GLY A 219 -4.89 -5.26 22.89
C GLY A 219 -5.87 -6.13 22.08
N THR A 220 -6.16 -5.68 20.85
CA THR A 220 -6.84 -6.44 19.77
C THR A 220 -6.22 -7.79 19.43
N HIS A 221 -4.90 -7.95 19.54
CA HIS A 221 -4.19 -9.20 19.25
C HIS A 221 -3.45 -9.73 20.49
N PRO A 222 -3.41 -11.06 20.71
CA PRO A 222 -2.70 -11.68 21.83
C PRO A 222 -1.19 -11.87 21.56
N PHE A 223 -0.67 -11.26 20.50
CA PHE A 223 0.71 -11.48 20.05
C PHE A 223 1.69 -10.58 20.79
N GLY A 224 2.91 -11.08 21.00
CA GLY A 224 4.05 -10.24 21.36
C GLY A 224 4.50 -9.38 20.18
N ALA A 225 5.57 -8.61 20.37
CA ALA A 225 6.19 -7.87 19.28
C ALA A 225 6.66 -8.84 18.18
N ILE A 226 6.22 -8.61 16.95
CA ILE A 226 6.62 -9.34 15.75
C ILE A 226 8.01 -8.85 15.34
N ALA A 227 8.97 -9.77 15.30
CA ALA A 227 10.38 -9.44 15.08
C ALA A 227 10.60 -8.81 13.70
N GLY A 228 11.40 -7.75 13.62
CA GLY A 228 11.78 -7.12 12.35
C GLY A 228 10.76 -6.15 11.76
N ILE A 229 9.59 -6.01 12.37
CA ILE A 229 8.62 -4.95 12.04
C ILE A 229 8.82 -3.78 13.03
N ASP A 230 8.70 -2.54 12.54
CA ASP A 230 8.80 -1.33 13.36
C ASP A 230 7.81 -1.36 14.54
N SER A 231 8.26 -0.97 15.73
CA SER A 231 7.43 -0.97 16.94
C SER A 231 6.19 -0.06 16.85
N ALA A 232 6.22 0.97 16.02
CA ALA A 232 5.10 1.88 15.80
C ALA A 232 4.09 1.36 14.76
N ALA A 233 4.45 0.34 13.97
CA ALA A 233 3.51 -0.31 13.06
C ALA A 233 2.34 -0.88 13.87
N ARG A 234 1.13 -0.76 13.32
CA ARG A 234 -0.12 -1.22 13.93
C ARG A 234 -0.79 -2.24 13.03
N TRP A 235 -1.48 -3.20 13.64
CA TRP A 235 -2.35 -4.10 12.90
C TRP A 235 -3.42 -3.30 12.17
N MET A 236 -3.68 -3.60 10.90
CA MET A 236 -4.72 -2.93 10.11
C MET A 236 -5.67 -3.93 9.47
N TRP A 237 -6.96 -3.59 9.44
CA TRP A 237 -8.04 -4.39 8.85
C TRP A 237 -9.21 -3.51 8.41
N TYR A 238 -10.18 -4.08 7.70
CA TYR A 238 -11.42 -3.39 7.36
C TYR A 238 -12.48 -3.61 8.45
N ASN A 239 -13.16 -2.54 8.85
CA ASN A 239 -14.32 -2.60 9.74
C ASN A 239 -15.58 -2.25 8.95
N GLU A 240 -16.47 -3.24 8.73
CA GLU A 240 -17.66 -3.05 7.89
C GLU A 240 -18.77 -2.23 8.56
N ASP A 241 -18.83 -2.23 9.90
CA ASP A 241 -19.77 -1.45 10.69
C ASP A 241 -19.10 -0.92 11.98
N PRO A 242 -18.32 0.18 11.89
CA PRO A 242 -17.63 0.74 13.05
C PRO A 242 -18.58 1.25 14.16
N GLY A 243 -19.88 1.35 13.89
CA GLY A 243 -20.88 1.66 14.91
C GLY A 243 -21.23 0.48 15.82
N SER A 244 -21.06 -0.75 15.33
CA SER A 244 -21.44 -2.00 16.01
C SER A 244 -20.25 -2.89 16.32
N ILE A 245 -19.23 -2.91 15.45
CA ILE A 245 -18.02 -3.73 15.55
C ILE A 245 -16.94 -2.95 16.29
N ALA A 246 -16.75 -3.29 17.56
CA ALA A 246 -15.69 -2.71 18.38
C ALA A 246 -14.29 -3.27 18.06
N ASN A 247 -14.20 -4.49 17.54
CA ASN A 247 -12.94 -5.15 17.21
C ASN A 247 -13.05 -5.91 15.87
N PRO A 248 -12.58 -5.33 14.75
CA PRO A 248 -12.60 -5.98 13.44
C PRO A 248 -11.45 -6.98 13.24
N PHE A 249 -10.60 -7.20 14.25
CA PHE A 249 -9.44 -8.09 14.19
C PHE A 249 -9.71 -9.48 14.80
N SER A 250 -10.96 -9.75 15.17
CA SER A 250 -11.39 -11.04 15.68
C SER A 250 -12.53 -11.55 14.84
N ALA A 251 -12.53 -12.84 14.55
CA ALA A 251 -13.65 -13.50 13.91
C ALA A 251 -14.91 -13.32 14.79
N GLY A 252 -15.93 -12.65 14.24
CA GLY A 252 -17.15 -12.30 14.95
C GLY A 252 -18.38 -13.01 14.39
N PRO A 253 -19.52 -13.00 15.11
CA PRO A 253 -20.79 -13.54 14.62
C PRO A 253 -21.48 -12.63 13.57
N GLU A 254 -20.77 -11.69 12.99
CA GLU A 254 -21.33 -10.57 12.25
C GLU A 254 -21.39 -10.87 10.75
N GLY A 255 -22.55 -11.35 10.31
CA GLY A 255 -22.94 -11.44 8.92
C GLY A 255 -23.13 -12.87 8.40
N PRO A 256 -24.14 -13.13 7.56
CA PRO A 256 -24.42 -14.46 7.01
C PRO A 256 -23.37 -14.99 6.00
N ASP A 257 -22.36 -14.19 5.64
CA ASP A 257 -21.46 -14.45 4.50
C ASP A 257 -19.96 -14.40 4.84
N GLY A 258 -19.54 -14.50 6.11
CA GLY A 258 -18.12 -14.59 6.49
C GLY A 258 -17.29 -13.39 5.99
N HIS A 259 -17.50 -12.21 6.58
CA HIS A 259 -16.77 -10.94 6.38
C HIS A 259 -16.43 -10.47 4.93
N ASN A 260 -16.81 -11.18 3.86
CA ASN A 260 -16.48 -10.87 2.46
C ASN A 260 -14.99 -10.50 2.27
N GLU A 261 -14.11 -11.33 2.84
CA GLU A 261 -12.79 -10.90 3.31
C GLU A 261 -11.65 -10.93 2.29
N PHE A 262 -11.91 -10.79 1.00
CA PHE A 262 -10.88 -10.35 0.05
C PHE A 262 -10.72 -8.83 0.14
N LEU A 263 -9.70 -8.40 0.89
CA LEU A 263 -9.34 -6.99 1.11
C LEU A 263 -8.16 -6.57 0.23
N ILE A 264 -8.22 -5.33 -0.26
CA ILE A 264 -7.08 -4.68 -0.93
C ILE A 264 -6.80 -3.38 -0.20
N PHE A 265 -5.65 -3.28 0.43
CA PHE A 265 -5.09 -2.05 0.98
C PHE A 265 -4.20 -1.38 -0.05
N ARG A 266 -4.11 -0.05 0.02
CA ARG A 266 -3.13 0.69 -0.76
C ARG A 266 -2.55 1.87 0.02
N LEU A 267 -1.34 2.24 -0.37
CA LEU A 267 -0.65 3.44 0.08
C LEU A 267 0.02 4.09 -1.14
N PRO A 268 -0.21 5.39 -1.41
CA PRO A 268 0.54 6.09 -2.44
C PRO A 268 2.04 6.03 -2.15
N VAL A 269 2.88 5.66 -3.12
CA VAL A 269 4.35 5.61 -2.92
C VAL A 269 4.89 6.99 -2.58
N SER A 270 4.28 8.07 -3.07
CA SER A 270 4.62 9.44 -2.67
C SER A 270 4.44 9.74 -1.17
N HIS A 271 3.64 8.94 -0.46
CA HIS A 271 3.48 8.99 0.99
C HIS A 271 4.50 8.11 1.72
N VAL A 272 5.29 7.32 1.00
CA VAL A 272 6.57 6.78 1.47
C VAL A 272 7.60 7.88 1.22
N PRO A 273 8.02 8.65 2.23
CA PRO A 273 8.78 9.87 1.98
C PRO A 273 10.03 9.59 1.14
N GLU A 274 10.14 10.16 -0.06
CA GLU A 274 11.28 9.90 -0.94
C GLU A 274 12.61 10.27 -0.27
N PRO A 275 13.63 9.40 -0.33
CA PRO A 275 15.00 9.80 -0.05
C PRO A 275 15.40 10.92 -1.02
N SER A 276 15.40 12.15 -0.52
CA SER A 276 16.18 13.27 -1.05
C SER A 276 15.69 14.00 -2.32
N SER A 277 14.48 14.55 -2.29
CA SER A 277 14.23 15.81 -3.03
C SER A 277 15.07 17.01 -2.50
N ILE A 278 15.68 16.86 -1.31
CA ILE A 278 16.53 17.89 -0.67
C ILE A 278 18.00 17.83 -1.15
N ALA A 279 18.52 16.67 -1.55
CA ALA A 279 19.94 16.55 -1.94
C ALA A 279 20.23 17.14 -3.32
N LEU A 280 19.33 16.96 -4.30
CA LEU A 280 19.51 17.52 -5.65
C LEU A 280 19.37 19.05 -5.70
N LEU A 281 18.53 19.64 -4.84
CA LEU A 281 18.41 21.10 -4.74
C LEU A 281 19.70 21.73 -4.18
N LEU A 282 20.36 21.06 -3.23
CA LEU A 282 21.60 21.53 -2.60
C LEU A 282 22.83 21.39 -3.53
N VAL A 283 22.92 20.31 -4.31
CA VAL A 283 24.00 20.14 -5.31
C VAL A 283 23.82 21.09 -6.50
N GLY A 284 22.58 21.33 -6.95
CA GLY A 284 22.26 22.31 -7.99
C GLY A 284 22.58 23.76 -7.58
N ALA A 285 22.28 24.14 -6.34
CA ALA A 285 22.59 25.46 -5.80
C ALA A 285 24.11 25.67 -5.62
N ALA A 286 24.84 24.64 -5.16
CA ALA A 286 26.30 24.71 -5.00
C ALA A 286 27.04 24.80 -6.35
N GLY A 287 26.55 24.11 -7.39
CA GLY A 287 27.10 24.20 -8.75
C GLY A 287 26.93 25.59 -9.40
N LEU A 288 25.80 26.26 -9.12
CA LEU A 288 25.54 27.63 -9.61
C LEU A 288 26.35 28.69 -8.86
N LEU A 289 26.66 28.48 -7.58
CA LEU A 289 27.50 29.39 -6.79
C LEU A 289 28.99 29.29 -7.14
N ARG A 290 29.46 28.16 -7.66
CA ARG A 290 30.88 27.95 -8.00
C ARG A 290 31.29 28.53 -9.37
N ARG A 291 30.34 28.98 -10.19
CA ARG A 291 30.61 29.54 -11.53
C ARG A 291 30.70 31.09 -11.56
N ARG A 292 30.73 31.72 -10.39
CA ARG A 292 30.85 33.19 -10.24
C ARG A 292 32.08 33.65 -9.42
N GLY A 293 33.05 32.76 -9.20
CA GLY A 293 34.37 33.10 -8.63
C GLY A 293 35.43 33.19 -9.70
#